data_AF-A0A935SV21-F1
#
_entry.id   AF-A0A935SV21-F1
#
_cell.length_a   1.000
_cell.length_b   1.000
_cell.length_c   1.000
_cell.angle_alpha   90.00
_cell.angle_beta   90.00
_cell.angle_gamma   90.00
#
_symmetry.space_group_name_H-M   'P 1'
#
loop_
_entity.id
_entity.type
_entity.pdbx_description
1 polymer ?
#
loop_
_entity_poly.entity_id
_entity_poly.type
_entity_poly.pdbx_seq_one_letter_code
_entity_poly.pdbx_strand_id
1 'polypeptide(L)'
;MLRLFVWTTIALTCADHWTTWVCLHAPVEGWDVVEANPVAEWLFQQAGLAAGLAIDTALTLAAIGYLALTRNLAHEIKLGLLAVITLTTGYAVLCNLGAVTQMGIAPWSGSL
;
A
#
# COMPACT_ATOMS: atom_id res chain seq x y z
N MET A 1 6.80 -19.35 -9.48
CA MET A 1 6.00 -18.83 -8.35
C MET A 1 6.57 -17.56 -7.76
N LEU A 2 7.87 -17.48 -7.42
CA LEU A 2 8.47 -16.28 -6.82
C LEU A 2 8.24 -15.00 -7.64
N ARG A 3 8.48 -15.03 -8.96
CA ARG A 3 8.23 -13.89 -9.84
C ARG A 3 6.78 -13.42 -9.84
N LEU A 4 5.83 -14.37 -9.78
CA LEU A 4 4.40 -14.04 -9.72
C LEU A 4 4.12 -13.26 -8.43
N PHE A 5 4.52 -13.80 -7.28
CA PHE A 5 4.36 -13.12 -5.99
C PHE A 5 5.02 -11.74 -5.95
N VAL A 6 6.24 -11.58 -6.50
CA VAL A 6 6.89 -10.26 -6.58
C VAL A 6 6.03 -9.28 -7.37
N TRP A 7 5.58 -9.65 -8.57
CA TRP A 7 4.77 -8.76 -9.40
C TRP A 7 3.39 -8.48 -8.80
N THR A 8 2.76 -9.48 -8.19
CA THR A 8 1.49 -9.31 -7.49
C THR A 8 1.66 -8.37 -6.29
N THR A 9 2.70 -8.53 -5.48
CA THR A 9 2.99 -7.62 -4.36
C THR A 9 3.22 -6.19 -4.85
N ILE A 10 3.97 -6.00 -5.93
CA ILE A 10 4.19 -4.65 -6.51
C ILE A 10 2.86 -4.05 -6.97
N ALA A 11 2.06 -4.79 -7.73
CA ALA A 11 0.77 -4.31 -8.23
C ALA A 11 -0.18 -3.94 -7.09
N LEU A 12 -0.24 -4.76 -6.04
CA LEU A 12 -1.05 -4.49 -4.85
C LEU A 12 -0.51 -3.31 -4.04
N THR A 13 0.80 -3.13 -3.93
CA THR A 13 1.40 -1.95 -3.27
C THR A 13 0.99 -0.67 -3.99
N CYS A 14 1.05 -0.66 -5.33
CA CYS A 14 0.59 0.49 -6.11
C CYS A 14 -0.91 0.74 -5.91
N ALA A 15 -1.72 -0.33 -5.88
CA ALA A 15 -3.16 -0.22 -5.64
C ALA A 15 -3.47 0.30 -4.23
N ASP A 16 -2.75 -0.18 -3.22
CA ASP A 16 -2.88 0.23 -1.83
C ASP A 16 -2.62 1.73 -1.70
N HIS A 17 -1.44 2.18 -2.13
CA HIS A 17 -1.05 3.59 -2.08
C HIS A 17 -1.96 4.51 -2.89
N TRP A 18 -2.45 4.04 -4.04
CA TRP A 18 -3.48 4.75 -4.79
C TRP A 18 -4.76 4.89 -3.98
N THR A 19 -5.27 3.81 -3.41
CA THR A 19 -6.50 3.84 -2.64
C THR A 19 -6.36 4.64 -1.34
N THR A 20 -5.20 4.61 -0.68
CA THR A 20 -4.87 5.49 0.45
C THR A 20 -4.90 6.96 0.04
N TRP A 21 -4.30 7.30 -1.12
CA TRP A 21 -4.40 8.66 -1.66
C TRP A 21 -5.86 9.07 -1.87
N VAL A 22 -6.67 8.23 -2.52
CA VAL A 22 -8.10 8.50 -2.74
C VAL A 22 -8.83 8.75 -1.41
N CYS A 23 -8.56 7.93 -0.38
CA CYS A 23 -9.18 8.05 0.93
C CYS A 23 -8.77 9.33 1.69
N LEU A 24 -7.50 9.76 1.59
CA LEU A 24 -6.94 10.77 2.49
C LEU A 24 -6.67 12.15 1.84
N HIS A 25 -6.64 12.25 0.51
CA HIS A 25 -6.23 13.49 -0.16
C HIS A 25 -7.21 14.65 0.02
N ALA A 26 -8.50 14.35 0.24
CA ALA A 26 -9.53 15.36 0.42
C ALA A 26 -10.51 14.91 1.51
N PRO A 27 -10.80 15.77 2.50
CA PRO A 27 -11.77 15.46 3.54
C PRO A 27 -13.17 15.32 2.93
N VAL A 28 -13.87 14.25 3.31
CA VAL A 28 -15.28 14.05 2.99
C VAL A 28 -16.12 14.51 4.18
N GLU A 29 -17.09 15.39 3.94
CA GLU A 29 -17.94 15.92 5.00
C GLU A 29 -18.64 14.79 5.76
N GLY A 30 -18.55 14.82 7.10
CA GLY A 30 -19.12 13.79 7.97
C GLY A 30 -18.24 12.56 8.22
N TRP A 31 -17.04 12.49 7.63
CA TRP A 31 -16.08 11.41 7.84
C TRP A 31 -14.78 11.92 8.47
N ASP A 32 -14.25 11.16 9.42
CA ASP A 32 -12.90 11.32 9.94
C ASP A 32 -12.08 10.09 9.50
N VAL A 33 -11.24 10.29 8.48
CA VAL A 33 -10.49 9.21 7.82
C VAL A 33 -9.04 9.33 8.22
N VAL A 34 -8.50 8.24 8.77
CA VAL A 34 -7.13 8.17 9.27
C VAL A 34 -6.42 6.96 8.67
N GLU A 35 -5.10 7.04 8.49
CA GLU A 35 -4.31 5.88 8.09
C GLU A 35 -4.24 4.89 9.25
N ALA A 36 -4.56 3.62 8.97
CA ALA A 36 -4.60 2.57 10.00
C ALA A 36 -3.18 2.12 10.41
N ASN A 37 -2.20 2.25 9.51
CA ASN A 37 -0.80 1.98 9.81
C ASN A 37 -0.16 3.17 10.55
N PRO A 38 0.19 3.04 11.85
CA PRO A 38 0.72 4.15 12.63
C PRO A 38 2.06 4.70 12.12
N VAL A 39 2.85 3.87 11.41
CA VAL A 39 4.11 4.31 10.82
C VAL A 39 3.86 5.16 9.57
N ALA A 40 2.90 4.75 8.73
CA ALA A 40 2.52 5.51 7.55
C ALA A 40 1.81 6.81 7.95
N GLU A 41 0.89 6.76 8.92
CA GLU A 41 0.24 7.95 9.49
C GLU A 41 1.29 8.96 10.01
N TRP A 42 2.25 8.49 10.82
CA TRP A 42 3.35 9.33 11.28
C TRP A 42 4.13 9.94 10.11
N LEU A 43 4.46 9.15 9.08
CA LEU A 43 5.18 9.63 7.90
C LEU A 43 4.38 10.70 7.13
N PHE A 44 3.06 10.51 6.97
CA PHE A 44 2.17 11.46 6.31
C PHE A 44 2.04 12.76 7.12
N GLN A 45 2.01 12.69 8.44
CA GLN A 45 2.02 13.87 9.30
C GLN A 45 3.34 14.66 9.21
N GLN A 46 4.48 13.99 9.03
CA GLN A 46 5.80 14.64 8.95
C GLN A 46 6.11 15.19 7.55
N ALA A 47 5.81 14.43 6.49
CA ALA A 47 6.20 14.75 5.12
C ALA A 47 5.05 15.30 4.26
N GLY A 48 3.81 15.19 4.74
CA GLY A 48 2.60 15.36 3.93
C GLY A 48 2.25 14.07 3.18
N LEU A 49 0.97 13.90 2.83
CA LEU A 49 0.44 12.68 2.21
C LEU A 49 1.19 12.30 0.92
N ALA A 50 1.38 13.24 -0.01
CA ALA A 50 1.99 12.95 -1.31
C ALA A 50 3.46 12.50 -1.19
N ALA A 51 4.27 13.25 -0.44
CA ALA A 51 5.68 12.93 -0.25
C ALA A 51 5.86 11.69 0.63
N GLY A 52 5.01 11.52 1.65
CA GLY A 52 5.00 10.33 2.49
C GLY A 52 4.68 9.06 1.70
N LEU A 53 3.65 9.09 0.85
CA LEU A 53 3.35 7.97 -0.05
C LEU A 53 4.48 7.70 -1.04
N ALA A 54 5.15 8.73 -1.56
CA ALA A 54 6.30 8.53 -2.45
C ALA A 54 7.47 7.85 -1.73
N ILE A 55 7.76 8.25 -0.49
CA ILE A 55 8.79 7.64 0.37
C ILE A 55 8.42 6.19 0.69
N ASP A 56 7.18 5.93 1.12
CA ASP A 56 6.70 4.59 1.44
C ASP A 56 6.79 3.68 0.20
N THR A 57 6.32 4.16 -0.96
CA THR A 57 6.44 3.44 -2.23
C THR A 57 7.89 3.07 -2.52
N ALA A 58 8.81 4.01 -2.41
CA ALA A 58 10.23 3.77 -2.68
C ALA A 58 10.83 2.73 -1.72
N LEU A 59 10.54 2.84 -0.43
CA LEU A 59 11.04 1.91 0.58
C LEU A 59 10.45 0.50 0.41
N THR A 60 9.15 0.42 0.15
CA THR A 60 8.45 -0.86 -0.06
C THR A 60 8.96 -1.55 -1.34
N LEU A 61 9.13 -0.81 -2.44
CA LEU A 61 9.73 -1.37 -3.67
C LEU A 61 11.19 -1.82 -3.45
N ALA A 62 11.98 -1.05 -2.70
CA ALA A 62 13.35 -1.44 -2.35
C ALA A 62 13.38 -2.72 -1.50
N ALA A 63 12.46 -2.85 -0.54
CA ALA A 63 12.33 -4.05 0.30
C ALA A 63 11.92 -5.28 -0.52
N ILE A 64 10.95 -5.15 -1.43
CA ILE A 64 10.54 -6.21 -2.36
C ILE A 64 11.71 -6.60 -3.26
N GLY A 65 12.43 -5.62 -3.82
CA GLY A 65 13.62 -5.83 -4.64
C GLY A 65 14.71 -6.57 -3.89
N TYR A 66 15.01 -6.16 -2.65
CA TYR A 66 15.95 -6.87 -1.77
C TYR A 66 15.52 -8.32 -1.54
N LEU A 67 14.26 -8.55 -1.15
CA LEU A 67 13.74 -9.89 -0.88
C LEU A 67 13.81 -10.80 -2.12
N ALA A 68 13.52 -10.24 -3.30
CA ALA A 68 13.63 -10.96 -4.57
C ALA A 68 15.09 -11.37 -4.86
N LEU A 69 16.05 -10.45 -4.68
CA LEU A 69 17.43 -10.61 -5.12
C LEU A 69 18.39 -11.23 -4.09
N THR A 70 18.10 -11.11 -2.80
CA THR A 70 19.00 -11.56 -1.72
C THR A 70 19.30 -13.06 -1.80
N ARG A 71 20.54 -13.48 -1.56
CA ARG A 71 20.91 -14.91 -1.51
C ARG A 71 20.89 -15.47 -0.09
N ASN A 72 20.61 -14.63 0.90
CA ASN A 72 20.69 -14.98 2.32
C ASN A 72 19.44 -15.73 2.82
N LEU A 73 18.38 -15.81 2.01
CA LEU A 73 17.11 -16.48 2.36
C LEU A 73 16.83 -17.64 1.41
N ALA A 74 16.39 -18.76 1.97
CA ALA A 74 15.89 -19.90 1.21
C ALA A 74 14.67 -19.51 0.35
N HIS A 75 14.46 -20.23 -0.75
CA HIS A 75 13.41 -19.91 -1.72
C HIS A 75 12.01 -19.93 -1.09
N GLU A 76 11.78 -20.91 -0.22
CA GLU A 76 10.54 -21.18 0.49
C GLU A 76 10.23 -20.05 1.47
N ILE A 77 11.24 -19.53 2.17
CA ILE A 77 11.08 -18.41 3.09
C ILE A 77 10.67 -17.15 2.31
N LYS A 78 11.31 -16.89 1.16
CA LYS A 78 10.93 -15.74 0.31
C LYS A 78 9.49 -15.85 -0.19
N LEU A 79 9.07 -17.04 -0.60
CA LEU A 79 7.69 -17.29 -1.02
C LEU A 79 6.71 -17.07 0.13
N GLY A 80 7.01 -17.59 1.32
CA GLY A 80 6.17 -17.37 2.50
C GLY A 80 6.04 -15.89 2.87
N LEU A 81 7.16 -15.16 2.90
CA LEU A 81 7.17 -13.72 3.18
C LEU A 81 6.37 -12.94 2.13
N LEU A 82 6.61 -13.17 0.84
CA LEU A 82 5.86 -12.48 -0.21
C LEU A 82 4.38 -12.85 -0.20
N ALA A 83 4.01 -14.08 0.13
CA ALA A 83 2.62 -14.49 0.24
C ALA A 83 1.91 -13.74 1.37
N VAL A 84 2.54 -13.64 2.55
CA VAL A 84 2.00 -12.84 3.66
C VAL A 84 1.84 -11.39 3.24
N ILE A 85 2.88 -10.77 2.66
CA ILE A 85 2.83 -9.37 2.21
C ILE A 85 1.72 -9.17 1.17
N THR A 86 1.65 -10.04 0.14
CA THR A 86 0.59 -10.01 -0.87
C THR A 86 -0.80 -10.04 -0.23
N LEU A 87 -1.03 -10.93 0.74
CA LEU A 87 -2.33 -11.07 1.38
C LEU A 87 -2.68 -9.86 2.26
N THR A 88 -1.74 -9.35 3.04
CA THR A 88 -1.97 -8.19 3.92
C THR A 88 -2.18 -6.91 3.12
N THR A 89 -1.38 -6.68 2.06
CA THR A 89 -1.57 -5.53 1.17
C THR A 89 -2.87 -5.66 0.38
N GLY A 90 -3.23 -6.86 -0.06
CA GLY A 90 -4.52 -7.12 -0.69
C GLY A 90 -5.71 -6.82 0.25
N TYR A 91 -5.58 -7.16 1.53
CA TYR A 91 -6.58 -6.80 2.54
C TYR A 91 -6.69 -5.29 2.76
N ALA A 92 -5.56 -4.56 2.80
CA ALA A 92 -5.54 -3.10 2.90
C ALA A 92 -6.28 -2.44 1.72
N VAL A 93 -6.01 -2.90 0.48
CA VAL A 93 -6.75 -2.45 -0.72
C VAL A 93 -8.25 -2.66 -0.57
N LEU A 94 -8.69 -3.84 -0.09
CA LEU A 94 -10.12 -4.11 0.13
C LEU A 94 -10.74 -3.18 1.19
N CYS A 95 -10.03 -2.92 2.28
CA CYS A 95 -10.46 -1.98 3.31
C CYS A 95 -10.59 -0.56 2.75
N ASN A 96 -9.61 -0.09 1.99
CA ASN A 96 -9.63 1.24 1.37
C ASN A 96 -10.76 1.36 0.35
N LEU A 97 -10.97 0.37 -0.51
CA LEU A 97 -12.10 0.36 -1.45
C LEU A 97 -13.46 0.32 -0.72
N GLY A 98 -13.54 -0.37 0.41
CA GLY A 98 -14.71 -0.35 1.28
C GLY A 98 -14.98 1.04 1.84
N ALA A 99 -13.92 1.75 2.28
CA ALA A 99 -14.02 3.12 2.77
C ALA A 99 -14.42 4.09 1.66
N VAL A 100 -13.80 4.00 0.47
CA VAL A 100 -14.17 4.77 -0.73
C VAL A 100 -15.65 4.62 -1.05
N THR A 101 -16.16 3.38 -1.01
CA THR A 101 -17.58 3.10 -1.29
C THR A 101 -18.50 3.71 -0.23
N GLN A 102 -18.14 3.61 1.06
CA GLN A 102 -18.94 4.17 2.16
C GLN A 102 -18.96 5.70 2.16
N MET A 103 -17.84 6.32 1.78
CA MET A 103 -17.71 7.77 1.65
C MET A 103 -18.34 8.33 0.37
N GLY A 104 -18.74 7.46 -0.58
CA GLY A 104 -19.30 7.88 -1.87
C GLY A 104 -18.26 8.53 -2.81
N ILE A 105 -16.97 8.24 -2.60
CA ILE A 105 -15.89 8.73 -3.45
C ILE A 105 -15.83 7.89 -4.73
N ALA A 106 -15.66 8.54 -5.88
CA ALA A 106 -15.39 7.83 -7.12
C ALA A 106 -13.99 7.18 -7.09
N PRO A 107 -13.82 5.88 -7.37
CA PRO A 107 -12.51 5.20 -7.27
C PRO A 107 -11.42 5.77 -8.18
N TRP A 108 -11.81 6.45 -9.26
CA TRP A 108 -10.93 7.13 -10.21
C TRP A 108 -10.61 8.58 -9.83
N SER A 109 -11.19 9.12 -8.75
CA SER A 109 -10.97 10.51 -8.31
C SER A 109 -9.52 10.81 -7.90
N GLY A 110 -8.69 9.77 -7.72
CA GLY A 110 -7.26 9.92 -7.47
C GLY A 110 -6.42 10.34 -8.68
N SER A 111 -7.01 10.51 -9.88
CA SER A 111 -6.26 10.92 -11.08
C SER A 111 -5.77 12.36 -10.96
N LEU A 112 -4.44 12.52 -11.13
CA LEU A 112 -3.71 13.81 -11.22
C LEU A 112 -4.44 14.86 -12.06
#